data_AF-A0A9W7FL71-F1
#
_entry.id   AF-A0A9W7FL71-F1
#
_cell.length_a   1.000
_cell.length_b   1.000
_cell.length_c   1.000
_cell.angle_alpha   90.00
_cell.angle_beta   90.00
_cell.angle_gamma   90.00
#
_symmetry.space_group_name_H-M   'P 1'
#
loop_
_entity.id
_entity.type
_entity.pdbx_description
1 polymer ?
#
loop_
_entity_poly.entity_id
_entity_poly.type
_entity_poly.pdbx_seq_one_letter_code
_entity_poly.pdbx_strand_id
1 'polypeptide(L)' 'MATIIDFNAEGVITKEMDKAKVNVWKSDTRTCMRMMLKPGWTWSACIGSNMTGQPTVCPGHHFGFL' A
#
# COMPACT_ATOMS: atom_id res chain seq x y z
N MET A 1 -8.70 -15.77 -17.14
CA MET A 1 -9.35 -14.45 -17.28
C MET A 1 -8.55 -13.46 -16.44
N ALA A 2 -8.08 -12.36 -16.99
CA ALA A 2 -7.33 -11.36 -16.24
C ALA A 2 -8.30 -10.45 -15.45
N THR A 3 -7.96 -10.12 -14.21
CA THR A 3 -8.72 -9.15 -13.41
C THR A 3 -8.10 -7.77 -13.59
N ILE A 4 -8.88 -6.82 -14.11
CA ILE A 4 -8.48 -5.42 -14.22
C ILE A 4 -8.91 -4.71 -12.93
N ILE A 5 -7.98 -4.05 -12.26
CA ILE A 5 -8.24 -3.31 -11.01
C ILE A 5 -8.18 -1.82 -11.32
N ASP A 6 -9.31 -1.13 -11.18
CA ASP A 6 -9.36 0.33 -11.20
C ASP A 6 -9.33 0.88 -9.77
N PHE A 7 -8.18 1.46 -9.39
CA PHE A 7 -7.98 2.06 -8.07
C PHE A 7 -8.64 3.44 -7.90
N ASN A 8 -9.35 3.93 -8.92
CA ASN A 8 -10.11 5.18 -8.87
C ASN A 8 -11.63 4.96 -8.85
N ALA A 9 -12.08 3.70 -8.95
CA ALA A 9 -13.50 3.36 -8.95
C ALA A 9 -14.17 3.55 -7.58
N GLU A 10 -15.49 3.68 -7.58
CA GLU A 10 -16.30 3.70 -6.36
C GLU A 10 -16.12 2.39 -5.57
N GLY A 11 -15.98 2.49 -4.25
CA GLY A 11 -15.72 1.36 -3.35
C GLY A 11 -14.24 1.10 -3.04
N VAL A 12 -13.31 1.77 -3.71
CA VAL A 12 -11.89 1.75 -3.33
C VAL A 12 -11.66 2.61 -2.09
N ILE A 13 -11.07 2.01 -1.05
CA ILE A 13 -10.77 2.73 0.19
C ILE A 13 -9.48 3.52 -0.01
N THR A 14 -9.54 4.84 0.18
CA THR A 14 -8.36 5.70 0.16
C THR A 14 -7.93 6.04 1.57
N LYS A 15 -6.66 5.76 1.90
CA LYS A 15 -6.02 6.14 3.15
C LYS A 15 -4.93 7.15 2.84
N GLU A 16 -5.04 8.33 3.44
CA GLU A 16 -3.99 9.35 3.38
C GLU A 16 -3.19 9.34 4.66
N MET A 17 -1.87 9.35 4.52
CA MET A 17 -0.87 9.47 5.57
C MET A 17 0.07 10.60 5.19
N ASP A 18 0.83 11.11 6.16
CA ASP A 18 1.75 12.25 5.96
C ASP A 18 2.61 12.12 4.68
N LYS A 19 3.30 10.97 4.55
CA LYS A 19 4.23 10.68 3.46
C LYS A 19 3.75 9.62 2.46
N ALA A 20 2.52 9.14 2.57
CA ALA A 20 2.02 8.10 1.68
C ALA A 20 0.52 8.20 1.47
N LYS A 21 0.08 7.90 0.25
CA LYS A 21 -1.33 7.70 -0.09
C LYS A 21 -1.52 6.26 -0.55
N VAL A 22 -2.53 5.59 -0.01
CA VAL A 22 -2.81 4.18 -0.31
C VAL A 22 -4.24 4.03 -0.77
N ASN A 23 -4.42 3.48 -1.97
CA ASN A 23 -5.71 3.02 -2.45
C ASN A 23 -5.79 1.50 -2.22
N VAL A 24 -6.86 1.04 -1.58
CA VAL A 24 -7.08 -0.36 -1.24
C VAL A 24 -8.31 -0.86 -1.99
N TRP A 25 -8.08 -1.81 -2.89
CA TRP A 25 -9.12 -2.59 -3.53
C TRP A 25 -9.24 -3.95 -2.85
N LYS A 26 -10.47 -4.41 -2.62
CA LYS A 26 -10.74 -5.71 -2.01
C LYS A 26 -11.77 -6.47 -2.85
N SER A 27 -11.54 -7.76 -3.01
CA SER A 27 -12.55 -8.76 -3.36
C SER A 27 -12.72 -9.75 -2.22
N ASP A 28 -13.61 -10.72 -2.40
CA ASP A 28 -13.84 -11.80 -1.42
C ASP A 28 -12.60 -12.66 -1.16
N THR A 29 -11.64 -12.68 -2.09
CA THR A 29 -10.48 -13.58 -2.03
C THR A 29 -9.13 -12.86 -2.04
N ARG A 30 -9.10 -11.57 -2.39
CA ARG A 30 -7.85 -10.83 -2.59
C ARG A 30 -7.95 -9.40 -2.09
N THR A 31 -6.83 -8.89 -1.59
CA THR A 31 -6.64 -7.46 -1.36
C THR A 31 -5.50 -7.00 -2.25
N CYS A 32 -5.72 -5.90 -2.98
CA CYS A 32 -4.69 -5.26 -3.78
C CYS A 32 -4.55 -3.81 -3.33
N MET A 33 -3.32 -3.30 -3.32
CA MET A 33 -3.04 -1.94 -2.85
C MET A 33 -2.17 -1.22 -3.86
N ARG A 34 -2.49 0.05 -4.12
CA ARG A 34 -1.64 0.99 -4.85
C ARG A 34 -1.14 2.03 -3.86
N MET A 35 0.17 2.13 -3.71
CA MET A 35 0.81 3.09 -2.82
C MET A 35 1.53 4.17 -3.63
N MET A 36 1.32 5.42 -3.25
CA MET A 36 2.08 6.57 -3.74
C MET A 36 2.87 7.13 -2.57
N LEU A 37 4.18 7.24 -2.73
CA LEU A 37 5.12 7.63 -1.68
C LEU A 37 5.66 9.02 -1.96
N LYS A 38 5.75 9.87 -0.94
CA LYS A 38 6.44 11.16 -1.01
C LYS A 38 7.93 10.99 -0.68
N PRO A 39 8.80 11.91 -1.13
CA PRO A 39 10.20 11.92 -0.74
C PRO A 39 10.40 11.84 0.78
N GLY A 40 11.42 11.09 1.20
CA GLY A 40 11.70 10.87 2.62
C GLY A 40 10.77 9.87 3.31
N TRP A 41 9.94 9.14 2.57
CA TRP A 41 9.26 7.94 3.07
C TRP A 41 10.24 6.78 3.17
N THR A 42 10.21 6.07 4.29
CA THR A 42 10.88 4.77 4.46
C THR A 42 9.96 3.81 5.17
N TRP A 43 10.05 2.51 4.84
CA TRP A 43 9.22 1.50 5.47
C TRP A 43 9.41 1.50 6.99
N SER A 44 10.67 1.44 7.45
CA SER A 44 11.03 1.38 8.86
C SER A 44 10.43 2.53 9.68
N ALA A 45 10.50 3.76 9.19
CA ALA A 45 10.02 4.94 9.92
C ALA A 45 8.49 5.09 9.86
N CYS A 46 7.87 4.77 8.72
CA CYS A 46 6.46 5.08 8.49
C CYS A 46 5.50 3.94 8.85
N ILE A 47 5.91 2.68 8.65
CA ILE A 47 5.04 1.50 8.87
C ILE A 47 5.67 0.52 9.84
N GLY A 48 6.94 0.15 9.61
CA GLY A 48 7.66 -0.85 10.39
C GLY A 48 7.63 -0.57 11.88
N SER A 49 7.87 0.68 12.29
CA SER A 49 7.83 1.14 13.69
C SER A 49 6.52 0.85 14.43
N ASN A 50 5.39 0.75 13.71
CA ASN A 50 4.07 0.47 14.26
C ASN A 50 3.71 -1.03 14.28
N MET A 51 4.60 -1.90 13.79
CA MET A 51 4.39 -3.35 13.75
C MET A 51 5.19 -4.06 14.85
N THR A 52 4.64 -5.18 15.33
CA THR A 52 5.36 -6.08 16.25
C THR A 52 6.68 -6.54 15.62
N GLY A 53 7.78 -6.42 16.36
CA GLY A 53 9.12 -6.75 15.88
C GLY A 53 9.78 -5.66 15.02
N GLN A 54 9.08 -4.56 14.77
CA GLN A 54 9.61 -3.36 14.10
C GLN A 54 10.43 -3.65 12.83
N PRO A 55 9.87 -4.38 11.85
CA PRO A 55 10.61 -4.78 10.67
C PRO A 55 11.08 -3.56 9.86
N THR A 56 12.34 -3.59 9.43
CA THR A 56 12.92 -2.51 8.63
C THR A 56 12.55 -2.58 7.14
N VAL A 57 12.03 -3.72 6.69
CA VAL A 57 11.56 -3.98 5.32
C VAL A 57 10.15 -4.56 5.32
N CYS A 58 9.42 -4.35 4.22
CA CYS A 58 8.10 -4.91 4.05
C CYS A 58 8.19 -6.41 3.69
N PRO A 59 7.39 -7.29 4.33
CA PRO A 59 7.36 -8.72 4.01
C PRO A 59 6.56 -9.04 2.73
N GLY A 60 5.89 -8.05 2.13
CA GLY A 60 5.14 -8.20 0.89
C GLY A 60 6.01 -8.07 -0.37
N HIS A 61 5.51 -8.62 -1.48
CA HIS A 61 6.11 -8.38 -2.80
C HIS A 61 5.61 -7.06 -3.39
N HIS A 62 6.53 -6.19 -3.81
CA HIS A 62 6.23 -4.95 -4.52
C HIS A 62 6.62 -5.08 -5.98
N PHE A 63 5.83 -4.49 -6.86
CA PHE A 63 6.15 -4.31 -8.26
C PHE A 63 5.84 -2.86 -8.62
N GLY A 64 6.66 -2.25 -9.49
CA GLY A 64 6.50 -0.86 -9.89
C GLY A 64 7.84 -0.15 -10.04
N PHE A 65 7.77 1.17 -10.14
CA PHE A 65 8.91 2.07 -10.25
C PHE A 65 9.04 2.86 -8.93
N LEU A 66 10.27 3.05 -8.48
CA LEU A 66 10.62 3.90 -7.33
C LEU A 66 10.91 5.32 -7.79
#